data_AF-A0A2M7G113-F1
#
_entry.id   AF-A0A2M7G113-F1
#
_cell.length_a   1.000
_cell.length_b   1.000
_cell.length_c   1.000
_cell.angle_alpha   90.00
_cell.angle_beta   90.00
_cell.angle_gamma   90.00
#
_symmetry.space_group_name_H-M   'P 1'
#
loop_
_entity.id
_entity.type
_entity.pdbx_description
1 polymer ?
#
loop_
_entity_poly.entity_id
_entity_poly.type
_entity_poly.pdbx_seq_one_letter_code
_entity_poly.pdbx_strand_id
1 'polypeptide(L)'
;MELVKLLLEKGANPRDKNNDGFTSLMAAACSGNLDIVKLLLEKGARLSDVSDSGYTSLMWAARFGHLEVVKVLLEKGADKNIEDKIGRTALGYAEFSYK
;
A
#
# COMPACT_ATOMS: atom_id res chain seq x y z
N MET A 1 13.07 5.47 -7.45
CA MET A 1 12.91 6.70 -6.66
C MET A 1 12.81 7.93 -7.56
N GLU A 2 13.84 8.27 -8.35
CA GLU A 2 13.88 9.51 -9.14
C GLU A 2 12.72 9.67 -10.13
N LEU A 3 12.39 8.60 -10.87
CA LEU A 3 11.26 8.62 -11.81
C LEU A 3 9.92 8.93 -11.11
N VAL A 4 9.69 8.37 -9.92
CA VAL A 4 8.46 8.62 -9.15
C VAL A 4 8.39 10.08 -8.71
N LYS A 5 9.51 10.64 -8.23
CA LYS A 5 9.60 12.06 -7.87
C LYS A 5 9.30 12.96 -9.07
N LEU A 6 9.93 12.70 -10.22
CA LEU A 6 9.72 13.47 -11.44
C LEU A 6 8.25 13.46 -11.86
N LEU A 7 7.59 12.29 -11.85
CA LEU A 7 6.17 12.20 -12.25
C LEU A 7 5.27 13.00 -11.30
N LEU A 8 5.50 12.92 -9.98
CA LEU A 8 4.76 13.70 -8.99
C LEU A 8 4.99 15.20 -9.15
N GLU A 9 6.23 15.63 -9.45
CA GLU A 9 6.56 17.02 -9.76
C GLU A 9 5.90 17.52 -11.06
N LYS A 10 5.65 16.62 -12.02
CA LYS A 10 4.92 16.91 -13.26
C LYS A 10 3.40 16.79 -13.12
N GLY A 11 2.89 16.65 -11.90
CA GLY A 11 1.46 16.71 -11.61
C GLY A 11 0.74 15.37 -11.63
N ALA A 12 1.47 14.24 -11.64
CA ALA A 12 0.84 12.94 -11.40
C ALA A 12 0.19 12.93 -10.01
N ASN A 13 -1.05 12.45 -9.93
CA ASN A 13 -1.79 12.44 -8.67
C ASN A 13 -1.54 11.11 -7.92
N PRO A 14 -0.99 11.15 -6.69
CA PRO A 14 -0.68 9.93 -5.92
C PRO A 14 -1.93 9.15 -5.46
N ARG A 15 -3.13 9.69 -5.71
CA ARG A 15 -4.42 9.06 -5.40
C ARG A 15 -5.08 8.40 -6.61
N ASP A 16 -4.47 8.49 -7.79
CA ASP A 16 -5.01 7.85 -8.98
C ASP A 16 -5.07 6.33 -8.79
N LYS A 17 -6.11 5.74 -9.36
CA LYS A 17 -6.37 4.31 -9.36
C LYS A 17 -6.35 3.82 -10.80
N ASN A 18 -5.82 2.63 -11.03
CA ASN A 18 -6.03 1.93 -12.29
C ASN A 18 -7.45 1.33 -12.34
N ASN A 19 -7.75 0.59 -13.41
CA ASN A 19 -9.07 -0.03 -13.63
C ASN A 19 -9.44 -1.11 -12.59
N ASP A 20 -8.50 -1.56 -11.75
CA ASP A 20 -8.73 -2.54 -10.68
C ASP A 20 -8.79 -1.88 -9.29
N GLY A 21 -8.91 -0.55 -9.24
CA GLY A 21 -8.86 0.23 -8.01
C GLY A 21 -7.47 0.31 -7.37
N PHE A 22 -6.41 -0.13 -8.07
CA PHE A 22 -5.06 -0.24 -7.54
C PHE A 22 -4.34 1.11 -7.53
N THR A 23 -3.79 1.50 -6.38
CA THR A 23 -3.06 2.76 -6.21
C THR A 23 -1.55 2.57 -6.31
N SER A 24 -0.81 3.67 -6.53
CA SER A 24 0.66 3.66 -6.45
C SER A 24 1.16 3.23 -5.06
N LEU A 25 0.43 3.53 -3.99
CA LEU A 25 0.80 3.13 -2.63
C LEU A 25 0.68 1.61 -2.45
N MET A 26 -0.34 0.97 -3.04
CA MET A 26 -0.46 -0.50 -3.07
C MET A 26 0.70 -1.14 -3.84
N ALA A 27 1.09 -0.56 -4.99
CA ALA A 27 2.23 -1.06 -5.77
C ALA A 27 3.55 -0.96 -4.98
N ALA A 28 3.78 0.18 -4.32
CA ALA A 28 4.96 0.40 -3.49
C ALA A 28 4.99 -0.56 -2.29
N ALA A 29 3.83 -0.81 -1.68
CA ALA A 29 3.71 -1.75 -0.56
C ALA A 29 3.90 -3.21 -0.99
N CYS A 30 3.35 -3.60 -2.14
CA CYS A 30 3.55 -4.92 -2.74
C CYS A 30 5.03 -5.20 -3.07
N SER A 31 5.75 -4.19 -3.55
CA SER A 31 7.18 -4.31 -3.89
C SER A 31 8.12 -4.15 -2.70
N GLY A 32 7.61 -3.76 -1.52
CA GLY A 32 8.44 -3.52 -0.33
C GLY A 32 9.28 -2.25 -0.41
N ASN A 33 8.99 -1.33 -1.34
CA ASN A 33 9.80 -0.14 -1.54
C ASN A 33 9.47 0.94 -0.51
N LEU A 34 10.13 0.87 0.64
CA LEU A 34 9.91 1.75 1.79
C LEU A 34 10.01 3.23 1.46
N ASP A 35 11.00 3.62 0.65
CA ASP A 35 11.22 5.04 0.35
C ASP A 35 10.10 5.60 -0.53
N ILE A 36 9.61 4.80 -1.50
CA ILE A 36 8.45 5.19 -2.32
C ILE A 36 7.18 5.24 -1.46
N VAL A 37 6.99 4.31 -0.52
CA VAL A 37 5.87 4.34 0.42
C VAL A 37 5.86 5.65 1.21
N LYS A 38 6.99 6.02 1.81
CA LYS A 38 7.12 7.29 2.57
C LYS A 38 6.83 8.50 1.70
N LEU A 39 7.43 8.55 0.50
CA LEU A 39 7.21 9.65 -0.45
C LEU A 39 5.73 9.80 -0.85
N LEU A 40 5.05 8.69 -1.18
CA LEU A 40 3.66 8.74 -1.59
C LEU A 40 2.74 9.20 -0.45
N LEU A 41 3.02 8.78 0.79
CA LEU A 41 2.30 9.24 1.98
C LEU A 41 2.52 10.74 2.23
N GLU A 42 3.74 11.23 2.09
CA GLU A 42 4.06 12.66 2.17
C GLU A 42 3.34 13.47 1.08
N LYS A 43 3.13 12.89 -0.10
CA LYS A 43 2.38 13.51 -1.20
C LYS A 43 0.88 13.30 -1.13
N GLY A 44 0.38 12.70 -0.04
CA GLY A 44 -1.05 12.64 0.26
C GLY A 44 -1.79 11.42 -0.30
N ALA A 45 -1.09 10.34 -0.65
CA ALA A 45 -1.71 9.03 -0.87
C ALA A 45 -2.53 8.61 0.36
N ARG A 46 -3.64 7.91 0.15
CA ARG A 46 -4.56 7.52 1.23
C ARG A 46 -4.31 6.10 1.68
N LEU A 47 -4.19 5.91 2.99
CA LEU A 47 -4.07 4.59 3.61
C LEU A 47 -5.38 3.80 3.56
N SER A 48 -6.52 4.50 3.50
CA SER A 48 -7.86 3.91 3.45
C SER A 48 -8.31 3.47 2.06
N ASP A 49 -7.50 3.72 1.03
CA ASP A 49 -7.82 3.24 -0.31
C ASP A 49 -7.74 1.71 -0.36
N VAL A 50 -8.78 1.11 -0.95
CA VAL A 50 -8.88 -0.31 -1.25
C VAL A 50 -8.97 -0.52 -2.76
N SER A 51 -8.40 -1.63 -3.23
CA SER A 51 -8.62 -2.09 -4.60
C SER A 51 -10.06 -2.59 -4.78
N ASP A 52 -10.44 -2.90 -6.01
CA ASP A 52 -11.75 -3.46 -6.30
C ASP A 52 -11.97 -4.81 -5.62
N SER A 53 -10.90 -5.52 -5.25
CA SER A 53 -10.96 -6.76 -4.47
C SER A 53 -10.93 -6.54 -2.95
N GLY A 54 -10.92 -5.29 -2.49
CA GLY A 54 -10.87 -4.92 -1.08
C GLY A 54 -9.47 -4.87 -0.47
N TYR A 55 -8.41 -5.01 -1.27
CA TYR A 55 -7.04 -5.05 -0.72
C TYR A 55 -6.53 -3.66 -0.37
N THR A 56 -5.98 -3.50 0.83
CA THR A 56 -5.26 -2.29 1.25
C THR A 56 -3.76 -2.40 0.97
N SER A 57 -3.04 -1.27 1.01
CA SER A 57 -1.57 -1.29 0.98
C SER A 57 -0.97 -2.11 2.11
N LEU A 58 -1.60 -2.12 3.30
CA LEU A 58 -1.14 -2.90 4.44
C LEU A 58 -1.26 -4.42 4.19
N MET A 59 -2.34 -4.87 3.56
CA MET A 59 -2.49 -6.28 3.17
C MET A 59 -1.41 -6.72 2.17
N TRP A 60 -1.07 -5.87 1.19
CA TRP A 60 -0.01 -6.17 0.23
C TRP A 60 1.36 -6.28 0.89
N ALA A 61 1.70 -5.36 1.79
CA ALA A 61 2.95 -5.42 2.53
C ALA A 61 3.02 -6.67 3.42
N ALA A 62 1.92 -7.02 4.10
CA ALA A 62 1.83 -8.19 4.97
C ALA A 62 1.95 -9.51 4.18
N ARG A 63 1.24 -9.62 3.06
CA ARG A 63 1.25 -10.81 2.18
C ARG A 63 2.66 -11.19 1.71
N PHE A 64 3.51 -10.21 1.49
CA PHE A 64 4.88 -10.39 1.00
C PHE A 64 5.95 -10.23 2.09
N GLY A 65 5.56 -10.10 3.36
CA GLY A 65 6.50 -10.05 4.48
C GLY A 65 7.35 -8.78 4.57
N HIS A 66 6.92 -7.67 3.97
CA HIS A 66 7.67 -6.40 3.96
C HIS A 66 7.55 -5.66 5.30
N LEU A 67 8.23 -6.17 6.33
CA LEU A 67 8.09 -5.74 7.72
C LEU A 67 8.25 -4.23 7.93
N GLU A 68 9.25 -3.61 7.30
CA GLU A 68 9.50 -2.17 7.46
C GLU A 68 8.41 -1.31 6.82
N VAL A 69 7.81 -1.78 5.72
CA VAL A 69 6.64 -1.13 5.12
C VAL A 69 5.41 -1.28 6.03
N VAL A 70 5.18 -2.48 6.57
CA VAL A 70 4.08 -2.74 7.52
C VAL A 70 4.18 -1.78 8.72
N LYS A 71 5.37 -1.64 9.32
CA LYS A 71 5.60 -0.71 10.45
C LYS A 71 5.21 0.72 10.09
N VAL A 72 5.74 1.25 8.98
CA VAL A 72 5.46 2.63 8.57
C VAL A 72 3.97 2.84 8.27
N LEU A 73 3.30 1.90 7.61
CA LEU A 73 1.87 2.03 7.33
C LEU A 73 1.04 2.06 8.63
N LEU A 74 1.38 1.21 9.61
CA LEU A 74 0.72 1.20 10.93
C LEU A 74 1.00 2.48 11.73
N GLU A 75 2.25 2.95 11.75
CA GLU A 75 2.64 4.22 12.41
C GLU A 75 1.90 5.42 11.82
N LYS A 76 1.59 5.37 10.52
CA LYS A 76 0.83 6.42 9.83
C LYS A 76 -0.69 6.24 9.96
N GLY A 77 -1.15 5.22 10.69
CA GLY A 77 -2.56 5.03 11.01
C GLY A 77 -3.34 4.19 10.01
N ALA A 78 -2.69 3.26 9.30
CA ALA A 78 -3.41 2.27 8.50
C ALA A 78 -4.33 1.43 9.40
N ASP A 79 -5.60 1.28 9.00
CA ASP A 79 -6.52 0.41 9.71
C ASP A 79 -6.18 -1.06 9.43
N LYS A 80 -5.71 -1.75 10.47
CA LYS A 80 -5.29 -3.15 10.43
C LYS A 80 -6.46 -4.14 10.38
N ASN A 81 -7.68 -3.68 10.66
CA ASN A 81 -8.89 -4.50 10.74
C ASN A 81 -9.73 -4.45 9.46
N ILE A 82 -9.32 -3.70 8.43
CA ILE A 82 -10.00 -3.77 7.13
C ILE A 82 -9.94 -5.21 6.63
N GLU A 83 -11.09 -5.70 6.17
CA GLU A 83 -11.26 -7.00 5.53
C GLU A 83 -11.40 -6.81 4.02
N ASP A 84 -10.79 -7.71 3.26
CA ASP A 84 -11.02 -7.80 1.81
C ASP A 84 -12.37 -8.47 1.50
N LYS A 85 -12.67 -8.67 0.22
CA LYS A 85 -13.95 -9.29 -0.20
C LYS A 85 -14.17 -10.73 0.27
N ILE A 86 -13.13 -11.41 0.79
CA ILE A 86 -13.24 -12.77 1.32
C ILE A 86 -13.03 -12.81 2.84
N GLY A 87 -13.12 -11.67 3.53
CA GLY A 87 -13.02 -11.58 4.99
C GLY A 87 -11.59 -11.68 5.52
N ARG A 88 -10.56 -11.50 4.68
CA ARG A 88 -9.17 -11.56 5.13
C ARG A 88 -8.64 -10.17 5.50
N THR A 89 -7.97 -10.10 6.64
CA THR A 89 -7.24 -8.92 7.11
C THR A 89 -5.77 -9.00 6.72
N ALA A 90 -5.01 -7.93 6.99
CA ALA A 90 -3.56 -7.94 6.82
C ALA A 90 -2.87 -9.04 7.64
N LEU A 91 -3.36 -9.34 8.85
CA LEU A 91 -2.84 -10.45 9.66
C LEU A 91 -3.07 -11.79 8.97
N GLY A 92 -4.28 -12.02 8.44
CA GLY A 92 -4.59 -13.24 7.70
C GLY A 92 -3.63 -13.47 6.53
N TYR A 93 -3.20 -12.41 5.83
CA TYR A 93 -2.20 -12.54 4.76
C TYR A 93 -0.77 -12.79 5.24
N ALA A 94 -0.39 -12.29 6.42
CA ALA A 94 0.93 -12.54 7.00
C ALA A 94 1.12 -14.01 7.42
N GLU A 95 0.04 -14.71 7.80
CA GLU A 95 0.10 -16.12 8.20
C GLU A 95 0.33 -17.07 7.01
N PHE A 96 -0.09 -16.68 5.81
CA PHE A 96 0.12 -17.46 4.57
C PHE A 96 1.33 -17.01 3.75
N SER A 97 2.12 -16.03 4.21
CA SER A 97 3.30 -15.59 3.49
C SER A 97 4.37 -16.68 3.54
N TYR A 98 4.64 -17.34 2.41
CA TYR A 98 5.70 -18.34 2.28
C TYR A 98 7.07 -17.65 2.49
N LYS A 99 7.84 -18.18 3.45
CA LYS A 99 9.27 -17.84 3.61
C LYS A 99 10.12 -18.63 2.63
#